data_AF-A0A2V8QRI1-F1
#
_entry.id   AF-A0A2V8QRI1-F1
#
_cell.length_a   1.000
_cell.length_b   1.000
_cell.length_c   1.000
_cell.angle_alpha   90.00
_cell.angle_beta   90.00
_cell.angle_gamma   90.00
#
_symmetry.space_group_name_H-M   'P 1'
#
loop_
_entity.id
_entity.type
_entity.pdbx_description
1 polymer ?
#
loop_
_entity_poly.entity_id
_entity_poly.type
_entity_poly.pdbx_seq_one_letter_code
_entity_poly.pdbx_strand_id
1 'polypeptide(L)'
;MATPKSIEEKMDRILNAWRTLAPDKSFGGMTVVQFEAATAPSRAARQRIKDLEDQLTAAKADRDEADATVLAKAQLVVAGVLADPTEGPDSALYQAFGYTRKSERKTGLTRKRNKQPPQ
;
A
#
# COMPACT_ATOMS: atom_id res chain seq x y z
N MET A 1 -14.13 -33.55 10.42
CA MET A 1 -13.21 -32.41 10.70
C MET A 1 -12.56 -31.97 9.40
N ALA A 2 -12.55 -30.67 9.08
CA ALA A 2 -11.91 -30.16 7.86
C ALA A 2 -10.39 -30.39 7.89
N THR A 3 -9.77 -30.58 6.72
CA THR A 3 -8.31 -30.67 6.58
C THR A 3 -7.68 -29.28 6.79
N PRO A 4 -6.53 -29.17 7.49
CA PRO A 4 -5.80 -27.92 7.59
C PRO A 4 -5.46 -27.38 6.20
N LYS A 5 -5.67 -26.08 5.97
CA LYS A 5 -5.42 -25.42 4.67
C LYS A 5 -4.06 -24.72 4.65
N SER A 6 -3.49 -24.43 5.81
CA SER A 6 -2.14 -23.86 5.93
C SER A 6 -1.18 -24.79 6.67
N ILE A 7 0.13 -24.59 6.43
CA ILE A 7 1.19 -25.29 7.17
C ILE A 7 1.12 -24.97 8.66
N GLU A 8 0.76 -23.73 9.03
CA GLU A 8 0.60 -23.29 10.41
C GLU A 8 -0.53 -24.06 11.11
N GLU A 9 -1.72 -24.09 10.50
CA GLU A 9 -2.88 -24.84 11.03
C GLU A 9 -2.56 -26.34 11.15
N LYS A 10 -1.78 -26.88 10.20
CA LYS A 10 -1.35 -28.28 10.23
C LYS A 10 -0.42 -28.53 11.41
N MET A 11 0.57 -27.67 11.64
CA MET A 11 1.50 -27.78 12.76
C MET A 11 0.77 -27.65 14.11
N ASP A 12 -0.13 -26.67 14.24
CA ASP A 12 -0.95 -26.44 15.45
C ASP A 12 -1.77 -27.65 15.80
N ARG A 13 -2.43 -28.24 14.80
CA ARG A 13 -3.26 -29.41 15.00
C ARG A 13 -2.46 -30.62 15.43
N ILE A 14 -1.28 -30.84 14.84
CA ILE A 14 -0.38 -31.93 15.24
C ILE A 14 0.09 -31.72 16.68
N LEU A 15 0.57 -30.52 17.03
CA LEU A 15 1.01 -30.21 18.39
C LEU A 15 -0.10 -30.41 19.42
N ASN A 16 -1.30 -29.87 19.14
CA ASN A 16 -2.44 -29.97 20.05
C ASN A 16 -2.89 -31.43 20.24
N ALA A 17 -3.00 -32.19 19.15
CA ALA A 17 -3.39 -33.60 19.22
C ALA A 17 -2.34 -34.43 19.97
N TRP A 18 -1.05 -34.21 19.70
CA TRP A 18 0.04 -34.93 20.35
C TRP A 18 0.08 -34.65 21.85
N ARG A 19 0.04 -33.38 22.26
CA ARG A 19 -0.01 -32.98 23.69
C ARG A 19 -1.19 -33.61 24.43
N THR A 20 -2.34 -33.71 23.78
CA THR A 20 -3.57 -34.17 24.44
C THR A 20 -3.64 -35.70 24.53
N LEU A 21 -3.25 -36.39 23.45
CA LEU A 21 -3.52 -37.82 23.32
C LEU A 21 -2.32 -38.69 23.66
N ALA A 22 -1.09 -38.16 23.53
CA ALA A 22 0.12 -38.94 23.67
C ALA A 22 1.34 -38.11 24.12
N PRO A 23 1.25 -37.32 25.22
CA PRO A 23 2.30 -36.39 25.63
C PRO A 23 3.66 -37.08 25.89
N ASP A 24 3.64 -38.31 26.41
CA ASP A 24 4.84 -39.07 26.78
C ASP A 24 5.38 -39.95 25.65
N LYS A 25 4.71 -40.00 24.49
CA LYS A 25 5.13 -40.83 23.35
C LYS A 25 6.06 -40.04 22.43
N SER A 26 7.04 -40.73 21.90
CA SER A 26 7.90 -40.24 20.82
C SER A 26 7.39 -40.74 19.47
N PHE A 27 7.36 -39.86 18.47
CA PHE A 27 7.04 -40.20 17.09
C PHE A 27 8.18 -39.73 16.18
N GLY A 28 8.59 -40.53 15.20
CA GLY A 28 9.68 -40.16 14.29
C GLY A 28 11.00 -39.84 15.00
N GLY A 29 11.23 -40.44 16.18
CA GLY A 29 12.43 -40.18 16.99
C GLY A 29 12.43 -38.84 17.73
N MET A 30 11.31 -38.11 17.77
CA MET A 30 11.20 -36.86 18.52
C MET A 30 10.06 -36.87 19.55
N THR A 31 10.21 -36.08 20.61
CA THR A 31 9.15 -35.81 21.59
C THR A 31 8.29 -34.62 21.16
N VAL A 32 7.13 -34.43 21.79
CA VAL A 32 6.26 -33.28 21.54
C VAL A 32 6.98 -31.94 21.79
N VAL A 33 7.87 -31.89 22.79
CA VAL A 33 8.68 -30.71 23.13
C VAL A 33 9.72 -30.42 22.04
N GLN A 34 10.36 -31.45 21.49
CA GLN A 34 11.31 -31.29 20.39
C GLN A 34 10.61 -30.85 19.10
N PHE A 35 9.41 -31.39 18.82
CA PHE A 35 8.60 -30.95 17.69
C PHE A 35 8.17 -29.50 17.82
N GLU A 36 7.73 -29.08 19.02
CA GLU A 36 7.41 -27.68 19.29
C GLU A 36 8.59 -26.75 19.00
N ALA A 37 9.78 -27.09 19.54
CA ALA A 37 10.99 -26.33 19.30
C ALA A 37 11.33 -26.24 17.80
N ALA A 38 11.14 -27.32 17.04
CA ALA A 38 11.36 -27.33 15.59
C ALA A 38 10.36 -26.43 14.83
N THR A 39 9.13 -26.26 15.33
CA THR A 39 8.13 -25.37 14.72
C THR A 39 8.29 -23.90 15.11
N ALA A 40 9.01 -23.59 16.20
CA ALA A 40 9.14 -22.25 16.74
C ALA A 40 9.72 -21.22 15.74
N PRO A 41 10.77 -21.51 14.95
CA PRO A 41 11.27 -20.56 13.94
C PRO A 41 10.23 -20.23 12.88
N SER A 42 9.41 -21.21 12.49
CA SER A 42 8.34 -21.02 11.50
C SER A 42 7.24 -20.10 12.03
N ARG A 43 6.89 -20.20 13.31
CA ARG A 43 5.95 -19.27 13.97
C ARG A 43 6.55 -17.88 14.10
N ALA A 44 7.80 -17.79 14.55
CA ALA A 44 8.50 -16.52 14.74
C ALA A 44 8.60 -15.74 13.42
N ALA A 45 8.90 -16.41 12.31
CA ALA A 45 8.93 -15.78 10.99
C ALA A 45 7.56 -15.22 10.57
N ARG A 46 6.48 -15.96 10.81
CA ARG A 46 5.11 -15.49 10.53
C ARG A 46 4.72 -14.29 11.37
N GLN A 47 5.06 -14.32 12.67
CA GLN A 47 4.81 -13.18 13.55
C GLN A 47 5.60 -11.96 13.08
N ARG A 48 6.88 -12.15 12.73
CA ARG A 48 7.73 -11.07 12.22
C ARG A 48 7.18 -10.44 10.94
N ILE A 49 6.59 -11.23 10.04
CA ILE A 49 5.94 -10.72 8.82
C ILE A 49 4.77 -9.83 9.20
N LYS A 50 3.88 -10.27 10.10
CA LYS A 50 2.74 -9.45 10.56
C LYS A 50 3.23 -8.12 11.17
N ASP A 51 4.24 -8.18 12.03
CA ASP A 51 4.81 -6.98 12.64
C ASP A 51 5.39 -6.02 11.59
N LEU A 52 6.02 -6.55 10.52
CA LEU A 52 6.53 -5.74 9.41
C LEU A 52 5.43 -5.14 8.55
N GLU A 53 4.33 -5.85 8.34
CA GLU A 53 3.16 -5.34 7.61
C GLU A 53 2.49 -4.19 8.37
N ASP A 54 2.40 -4.30 9.70
CA ASP A 54 1.90 -3.24 10.57
C ASP A 54 2.84 -2.02 10.53
N GLN A 55 4.16 -2.24 10.64
CA GLN A 55 5.16 -1.17 10.51
C GLN A 55 5.12 -0.48 9.15
N LEU A 56 4.95 -1.25 8.07
CA LEU A 56 4.81 -0.71 6.72
C LEU A 56 3.55 0.14 6.59
N THR A 57 2.45 -0.28 7.21
CA THR A 57 1.18 0.46 7.20
C THR A 57 1.33 1.78 7.93
N ALA A 58 1.94 1.79 9.11
CA ALA A 58 2.24 3.01 9.86
C ALA A 58 3.14 3.96 9.06
N ALA A 59 4.24 3.46 8.50
CA ALA A 59 5.16 4.27 7.71
C ALA A 59 4.52 4.88 6.44
N LYS A 60 3.56 4.17 5.83
CA LYS A 60 2.77 4.73 4.71
C LYS A 60 1.87 5.86 5.17
N ALA A 61 1.20 5.71 6.32
CA ALA A 61 0.37 6.76 6.88
C ALA A 61 1.18 8.02 7.22
N ASP A 62 2.34 7.84 7.87
CA ASP A 62 3.25 8.94 8.20
C ASP A 62 3.73 9.68 6.94
N ARG A 63 4.07 8.93 5.88
CA ARG A 63 4.43 9.51 4.58
C ARG A 63 3.27 10.31 4.00
N ASP A 64 2.08 9.73 3.96
CA ASP A 64 0.91 10.36 3.33
C ASP A 64 0.52 11.67 4.06
N GLU A 65 0.66 11.71 5.38
CA GLU A 65 0.47 12.93 6.18
C GLU A 65 1.54 14.00 5.88
N ALA A 66 2.81 13.59 5.80
CA ALA A 66 3.90 14.48 5.43
C ALA A 66 3.72 15.04 4.01
N ASP A 67 3.36 14.19 3.05
CA ASP A 67 3.12 14.56 1.66
C ASP A 67 1.93 15.53 1.52
N ALA A 68 0.86 15.35 2.31
CA ALA A 68 -0.25 16.30 2.34
C ALA A 68 0.21 17.71 2.76
N THR A 69 1.10 17.80 3.75
CA THR A 69 1.68 19.06 4.20
C THR A 69 2.55 19.70 3.12
N VAL A 70 3.39 18.89 2.45
CA VAL A 70 4.24 19.37 1.35
C VAL A 70 3.39 19.83 0.17
N LEU A 71 2.34 19.10 -0.18
CA LEU A 71 1.44 19.44 -1.30
C LEU A 71 0.76 20.79 -1.07
N ALA A 72 0.30 21.07 0.15
CA ALA A 72 -0.26 22.38 0.50
C ALA A 72 0.76 23.52 0.28
N LYS A 73 2.03 23.31 0.64
CA LYS A 73 3.11 24.30 0.40
C LYS A 73 3.43 24.44 -1.08
N ALA A 74 3.49 23.33 -1.83
CA ALA A 74 3.72 23.34 -3.26
C ALA A 74 2.63 24.13 -4.00
N GLN A 75 1.36 23.98 -3.60
CA GLN A 75 0.26 24.76 -4.16
C GLN A 75 0.41 26.27 -3.93
N LEU A 76 0.91 26.69 -2.76
CA LEU A 76 1.19 28.10 -2.48
C LEU A 76 2.31 28.65 -3.38
N VAL A 77 3.37 27.86 -3.61
CA VAL A 77 4.44 28.25 -4.55
C VAL A 77 3.89 28.44 -5.96
N VAL A 78 3.07 27.49 -6.43
CA VAL A 78 2.44 27.58 -7.75
C VAL A 78 1.52 28.79 -7.85
N ALA A 79 0.72 29.06 -6.82
CA ALA A 79 -0.11 30.26 -6.76
C ALA A 79 0.72 31.55 -6.81
N GLY A 80 1.88 31.57 -6.14
CA GLY A 80 2.84 32.67 -6.22
C GLY A 80 3.36 32.88 -7.65
N VAL A 81 3.83 31.83 -8.31
CA VAL A 81 4.29 31.90 -9.72
C VAL A 81 3.19 32.40 -10.66
N LEU A 82 1.93 32.03 -10.43
CA LEU A 82 0.81 32.51 -11.23
C LEU A 82 0.48 33.99 -11.02
N ALA A 83 0.75 34.52 -9.81
CA ALA A 83 0.47 35.91 -9.43
C ALA A 83 1.67 36.86 -9.63
N ASP A 84 2.86 36.31 -9.86
CA ASP A 84 4.08 37.09 -10.05
C ASP A 84 4.07 37.83 -11.40
N PRO A 85 4.47 39.11 -11.45
CA PRO A 85 4.46 39.91 -12.68
C PRO A 85 5.61 39.59 -13.66
N THR A 86 6.68 38.95 -13.19
CA THR A 86 7.83 38.52 -14.00
C THR A 86 7.70 37.07 -14.47
N GLU A 87 7.08 36.24 -13.64
CA GLU A 87 6.62 34.90 -14.01
C GLU A 87 5.13 34.93 -14.43
N GLY A 88 4.47 33.78 -14.47
CA GLY A 88 3.05 33.71 -14.78
C GLY A 88 2.59 32.40 -15.41
N PRO A 89 1.32 32.31 -15.80
CA PRO A 89 0.70 31.09 -16.33
C PRO A 89 1.24 30.62 -17.69
N ASP A 90 2.03 31.45 -18.38
CA ASP A 90 2.71 31.12 -19.64
C ASP A 90 4.24 31.05 -19.50
N SER A 91 4.76 31.16 -18.27
CA SER A 91 6.21 31.10 -18.01
C SER A 91 6.84 29.74 -18.34
N ALA A 92 8.16 29.73 -18.53
CA ALA A 92 8.93 28.50 -18.63
C ALA A 92 9.00 27.77 -17.28
N LEU A 93 9.04 28.50 -16.16
CA LEU A 93 9.08 27.93 -14.83
C LEU A 93 7.80 27.14 -14.51
N TYR A 94 6.63 27.69 -14.81
CA TYR A 94 5.36 26.99 -14.61
C TYR A 94 5.27 25.70 -15.44
N GLN A 95 5.80 25.71 -16.68
CA GLN A 95 5.90 24.50 -17.50
C GLN A 95 6.89 23.47 -16.91
N ALA A 96 8.02 23.93 -16.39
CA ALA A 96 9.03 23.06 -15.77
C ALA A 96 8.52 22.34 -14.51
N PHE A 97 7.56 22.93 -13.80
CA PHE A 97 6.83 22.25 -12.71
C PHE A 97 5.86 21.15 -13.19
N GLY A 98 5.73 20.96 -14.51
CA GLY A 98 4.84 19.96 -15.12
C GLY A 98 3.44 20.46 -15.43
N TYR A 99 3.15 21.75 -15.23
CA TYR A 99 1.86 22.32 -15.58
C TYR A 99 1.79 22.73 -17.06
N THR A 100 0.61 22.66 -17.68
CA THR A 100 0.40 23.16 -19.03
C THR A 100 0.19 24.67 -19.03
N ARG A 101 1.00 25.38 -19.83
CA ARG A 101 0.89 26.84 -20.05
C ARG A 101 -0.49 27.23 -20.56
N LYS A 102 -0.95 28.43 -20.24
CA LYS A 102 -2.29 28.92 -20.63
C LYS A 102 -2.47 28.98 -22.15
N SER A 103 -1.47 29.44 -22.87
CA SER A 103 -1.39 29.50 -24.35
C SER A 103 -1.47 28.12 -25.01
N GLU A 104 -0.97 27.07 -24.33
CA GLU A 104 -0.96 25.69 -24.82
C GLU A 104 -2.27 24.93 -24.47
N ARG A 105 -3.05 25.43 -23.50
CA ARG A 105 -4.37 24.88 -23.18
C ARG A 105 -5.34 25.20 -24.32
N LYS A 106 -5.59 24.21 -25.18
CA LYS A 106 -6.66 24.30 -26.20
C LYS A 106 -7.99 24.62 -25.51
N THR A 107 -8.48 25.84 -25.67
CA THR A 107 -9.82 26.24 -25.24
C THR A 107 -10.79 25.48 -26.13
N GLY A 108 -11.30 24.33 -25.68
CA GLY A 108 -12.18 23.46 -26.45
C GLY A 108 -13.45 24.17 -26.90
N LEU A 109 -13.40 24.86 -28.04
CA LEU A 109 -14.57 25.35 -28.74
C LEU A 109 -15.19 24.17 -29.49
N THR A 110 -15.99 23.37 -28.79
CA THR A 110 -16.78 22.31 -29.43
C THR A 110 -18.00 22.94 -30.10
N ARG A 111 -17.89 23.29 -31.39
CA ARG A 111 -19.04 23.75 -32.18
C ARG A 111 -19.98 22.56 -32.44
N LYS A 112 -21.09 22.45 -31.70
CA LYS A 112 -22.15 21.48 -32.02
C LYS A 112 -22.82 21.89 -33.34
N ARG A 113 -22.78 21.01 -34.34
CA ARG A 113 -23.43 21.20 -35.64
C ARG A 113 -24.93 20.96 -35.46
N ASN A 114 -25.77 22.00 -35.58
CA ASN A 114 -27.23 21.83 -35.59
C ASN A 114 -27.60 20.99 -36.82
N LYS A 115 -28.15 19.78 -36.61
CA LYS A 115 -28.79 19.02 -37.69
C LYS A 115 -30.14 19.68 -37.96
N GLN A 116 -30.27 20.28 -39.13
CA GLN A 116 -31.55 20.79 -39.62
C GLN A 116 -32.48 19.59 -39.92
N PRO A 117 -33.78 19.62 -39.56
CA PRO A 117 -34.66 18.48 -39.79
C PRO A 117 -34.97 18.34 -41.29
N PRO A 118 -35.16 17.11 -41.80
CA PRO A 118 -35.57 16.90 -43.18
C PRO A 118 -37.03 17.34 -43.39
N GLN A 119 -37.30 17.92 -44.57
CA GLN A 119 -38.63 18.30 -45.06
C GLN A 119 -39.48 17.09 -45.43
#